data_AF-A0A3D2T1D7-F1
#
_entry.id   AF-A0A3D2T1D7-F1
#
_cell.length_a   1.000
_cell.length_b   1.000
_cell.length_c   1.000
_cell.angle_alpha   90.00
_cell.angle_beta   90.00
_cell.angle_gamma   90.00
#
_symmetry.space_group_name_H-M   'P 1'
#
loop_
_entity.id
_entity.type
_entity.pdbx_description
1 polymer ?
#
loop_
_entity_poly.entity_id
_entity_poly.type
_entity_poly.pdbx_seq_one_letter_code
_entity_poly.pdbx_strand_id
1 'polypeptide(L)'
;MKIKVQDLLPLLLSLVLFPAITAAQQGAPGGEWPDYGGDLGSTKFAPLSQIDEINVENVSVAWMWHSPDDELVAENPRLRPG
;
A
#
# COMPACT_ATOMS: atom_id res chain seq x y z
N MET A 1 -36.50 -16.89 14.93
CA MET A 1 -35.06 -16.81 15.27
C MET A 1 -34.93 -16.20 16.66
N LYS A 2 -34.50 -16.94 17.69
CA LYS A 2 -34.38 -16.41 19.07
C LYS A 2 -32.91 -16.28 19.45
N ILE A 3 -32.42 -15.04 19.51
CA ILE A 3 -31.06 -14.72 19.99
C ILE A 3 -31.08 -14.79 21.52
N LYS A 4 -30.19 -15.57 22.12
CA LYS A 4 -30.05 -15.71 23.59
C LYS A 4 -28.98 -14.74 24.11
N VAL A 5 -29.01 -14.43 25.41
CA VAL A 5 -28.03 -13.50 26.05
C VAL A 5 -26.58 -13.94 25.86
N GLN A 6 -26.33 -15.25 25.88
CA GLN A 6 -25.01 -15.83 25.59
C GLN A 6 -24.54 -15.60 24.14
N ASP A 7 -25.47 -15.31 23.21
CA ASP A 7 -25.18 -15.00 21.82
C ASP A 7 -24.90 -13.50 21.64
N LEU A 8 -25.26 -12.63 22.61
CA LEU A 8 -25.03 -11.19 22.54
C LEU A 8 -23.54 -10.83 22.65
N LEU A 9 -22.79 -11.53 23.50
CA LEU A 9 -21.36 -11.27 23.70
C LEU A 9 -20.51 -11.51 22.43
N PRO A 10 -20.60 -12.67 21.74
CA PRO A 10 -19.90 -12.87 20.48
C PRO A 10 -20.44 -11.96 19.37
N LEU A 11 -21.73 -11.61 19.38
CA LEU A 11 -22.31 -10.68 18.40
C LEU A 11 -21.77 -9.25 18.57
N LEU A 12 -21.60 -8.80 19.82
CA LEU A 12 -20.99 -7.51 20.12
C LEU A 12 -19.50 -7.50 19.77
N LEU A 13 -18.80 -8.59 20.08
CA LEU A 13 -17.37 -8.73 19.77
C LEU A 13 -17.12 -8.73 18.26
N SER A 14 -17.96 -9.44 17.48
CA SER A 14 -17.90 -9.40 16.02
C SER A 14 -18.26 -8.01 15.47
N LEU A 15 -19.28 -7.34 15.98
CA LEU A 15 -19.65 -5.99 15.55
C LEU A 15 -18.49 -4.97 15.72
N VAL A 16 -17.66 -5.14 16.75
CA VAL A 16 -16.48 -4.29 17.00
C VAL A 16 -15.28 -4.67 16.13
N LEU A 17 -15.05 -5.97 15.86
CA LEU A 17 -13.88 -6.45 15.13
C LEU A 17 -13.97 -6.28 13.61
N PHE A 18 -15.16 -6.39 13.01
CA PHE A 18 -15.36 -6.29 11.56
C PHE A 18 -14.88 -4.96 10.91
N PRO A 19 -15.18 -3.76 11.45
CA PRO A 19 -14.79 -2.50 10.81
C PRO A 19 -13.28 -2.27 10.83
N ALA A 20 -12.57 -2.72 11.87
CA ALA A 20 -11.11 -2.55 11.98
C ALA A 20 -10.35 -3.32 10.87
N ILE A 21 -10.84 -4.50 10.49
CA ILE A 21 -10.25 -5.32 9.42
C ILE A 21 -10.45 -4.65 8.05
N THR A 22 -11.62 -4.07 7.82
CA THR A 22 -11.95 -3.43 6.52
C THR A 22 -11.13 -2.17 6.28
N ALA A 23 -10.88 -1.37 7.34
CA ALA A 23 -10.06 -0.16 7.24
C ALA A 23 -8.61 -0.46 6.85
N ALA A 24 -8.07 -1.60 7.28
CA ALA A 24 -6.71 -2.04 6.95
C ALA A 24 -6.58 -2.67 5.54
N GLN A 25 -7.67 -2.78 4.77
CA GLN A 25 -7.68 -3.43 3.45
C GLN A 25 -7.96 -2.47 2.29
N GLN A 26 -8.05 -1.16 2.55
CA GLN A 26 -8.38 -0.19 1.51
C GLN A 26 -7.21 0.13 0.58
N GLY A 27 -5.97 -0.11 1.02
CA GLY A 27 -4.79 0.29 0.27
C GLY A 27 -4.52 1.79 0.40
N ALA A 28 -3.58 2.27 -0.42
CA ALA A 28 -3.14 3.64 -0.43
C ALA A 28 -4.29 4.60 -0.85
N PRO A 29 -4.57 5.66 -0.06
CA PRO A 29 -5.75 6.48 -0.26
C PRO A 29 -5.60 7.45 -1.43
N GLY A 30 -6.65 7.61 -2.23
CA GLY A 30 -6.74 8.69 -3.23
C GLY A 30 -5.71 8.61 -4.36
N GLY A 31 -5.03 7.47 -4.55
CA GLY A 31 -3.92 7.34 -5.50
C GLY A 31 -2.60 7.93 -5.03
N GLU A 32 -2.54 8.38 -3.78
CA GLU A 32 -1.33 8.90 -3.14
C GLU A 32 -0.53 7.76 -2.48
N TRP A 33 0.65 8.08 -1.96
CA TRP A 33 1.46 7.15 -1.17
C TRP A 33 1.98 7.80 0.13
N PRO A 34 1.10 8.11 1.10
CA PRO A 34 1.46 8.91 2.27
C PRO A 34 2.26 8.14 3.33
N ASP A 35 2.01 6.83 3.45
CA ASP A 35 2.59 5.99 4.49
C ASP A 35 3.63 5.02 3.93
N TYR A 36 4.58 4.62 4.78
CA TYR A 36 5.47 3.51 4.45
C TYR A 36 4.64 2.23 4.30
N GLY A 37 4.61 1.67 3.08
CA GLY A 37 3.73 0.56 2.74
C GLY A 37 2.37 0.94 2.17
N GLY A 38 2.13 2.22 1.87
CA GLY A 38 0.94 2.72 1.18
C GLY A 38 -0.21 3.11 2.12
N ASP A 39 -0.40 2.34 3.19
CA ASP A 39 -1.37 2.60 4.26
C ASP A 39 -0.82 2.14 5.63
N LEU A 40 -1.57 2.40 6.70
CA LEU A 40 -1.23 1.96 8.07
C LEU A 40 -1.22 0.43 8.24
N GLY A 41 -1.87 -0.30 7.32
CA GLY A 41 -1.83 -1.76 7.27
C GLY A 41 -0.58 -2.32 6.58
N SER A 42 0.25 -1.46 5.97
CA SER A 42 1.37 -1.84 5.11
C SER A 42 0.94 -2.81 3.99
N THR A 43 -0.25 -2.62 3.43
CA THR A 43 -0.81 -3.53 2.42
C THR A 43 -0.01 -3.56 1.11
N LYS A 44 0.73 -2.48 0.81
CA LYS A 44 1.41 -2.25 -0.46
C LYS A 44 0.46 -2.30 -1.67
N PHE A 45 -0.82 -2.04 -1.43
CA PHE A 45 -1.87 -2.07 -2.44
C PHE A 45 -2.29 -0.64 -2.79
N ALA A 46 -2.43 -0.33 -4.08
CA ALA A 46 -3.02 0.91 -4.56
C ALA A 46 -4.31 0.58 -5.32
N PRO A 47 -5.48 1.12 -4.93
CA PRO A 47 -6.76 0.86 -5.58
C PRO A 47 -6.93 1.65 -6.90
N LEU A 48 -5.85 1.76 -7.70
CA LEU A 48 -5.84 2.36 -9.03
C LEU A 48 -5.91 1.26 -10.08
N SER A 49 -6.68 1.50 -11.15
CA SER A 49 -6.90 0.52 -12.23
C SER A 49 -6.59 1.08 -13.62
N GLN A 50 -5.85 2.19 -13.70
CA GLN A 50 -5.48 2.79 -15.00
C GLN A 50 -4.52 1.90 -15.80
N ILE A 51 -3.65 1.15 -15.12
CA ILE A 51 -2.71 0.20 -15.72
C ILE A 51 -3.15 -1.22 -15.33
N ASP A 52 -3.29 -2.09 -16.32
CA ASP A 52 -3.81 -3.46 -16.16
C ASP A 52 -3.10 -4.46 -17.09
N GLU A 53 -3.54 -5.72 -17.09
CA GLU A 53 -2.95 -6.77 -17.92
C GLU A 53 -3.10 -6.57 -19.44
N ILE A 54 -4.02 -5.69 -19.86
CA ILE A 54 -4.32 -5.41 -21.26
C ILE A 54 -3.42 -4.31 -21.81
N ASN A 55 -2.94 -3.39 -20.96
CA ASN A 55 -2.24 -2.19 -21.41
C ASN A 55 -0.83 -2.00 -20.82
N VAL A 56 -0.39 -2.85 -19.89
CA VAL A 56 0.92 -2.72 -19.22
C VAL A 56 2.10 -2.70 -20.21
N GLU A 57 1.96 -3.34 -21.37
CA GLU A 57 2.97 -3.35 -22.43
C GLU A 57 3.17 -1.98 -23.12
N ASN A 58 2.22 -1.06 -22.94
CA ASN A 58 2.28 0.29 -23.52
C ASN A 58 2.90 1.32 -22.56
N VAL A 59 3.22 0.93 -21.31
CA VAL A 59 3.82 1.84 -20.33
C VAL A 59 5.23 2.23 -20.76
N SER A 60 5.52 3.53 -20.74
CA SER A 60 6.83 4.09 -21.08
C SER A 60 7.34 5.03 -19.98
N VAL A 61 8.66 5.26 -19.97
CA VAL A 61 9.29 6.21 -19.04
C VAL A 61 8.72 7.62 -19.28
N ALA A 62 8.06 8.19 -18.27
CA ALA A 62 7.56 9.56 -18.33
C ALA A 62 8.63 10.60 -17.97
N TRP A 63 9.51 10.26 -17.01
CA TRP A 63 10.64 11.09 -16.59
C TRP A 63 11.69 10.23 -15.89
N MET A 64 12.92 10.76 -15.78
CA MET A 64 14.02 10.16 -15.03
C MET A 64 14.69 11.26 -14.21
N TRP A 65 15.04 10.92 -12.97
CA TRP A 65 15.81 11.79 -12.08
C TRP A 65 17.17 11.16 -11.83
N HIS A 66 18.23 11.97 -11.88
CA HIS A 66 19.60 11.56 -11.59
C HIS A 66 19.99 12.05 -10.20
N SER A 67 20.50 11.12 -9.39
CA SER A 67 20.93 11.46 -8.05
C SER A 67 22.27 12.21 -8.11
N PRO A 68 22.51 13.24 -7.29
CA PRO A 68 23.85 13.78 -7.11
C PRO A 68 24.89 12.73 -6.73
N ASP A 69 24.47 11.64 -6.08
CA ASP A 69 25.34 10.51 -5.72
C ASP A 69 25.90 9.76 -6.93
N ASP A 70 25.22 9.82 -8.08
CA ASP A 70 25.64 9.11 -9.30
C ASP A 70 27.03 9.60 -9.75
N GLU A 71 27.28 10.91 -9.68
CA GLU A 71 28.57 11.53 -10.00
C GLU A 71 29.64 11.13 -8.98
N LEU A 72 29.31 11.18 -7.69
CA LEU A 72 30.22 10.81 -6.61
C LEU A 72 30.68 9.36 -6.72
N VAL A 73 29.76 8.45 -7.07
CA VAL A 73 30.07 7.04 -7.30
C VAL A 73 30.89 6.83 -8.57
N ALA A 74 30.64 7.61 -9.63
CA ALA A 74 31.43 7.55 -10.87
C ALA A 74 32.90 7.96 -10.64
N GLU A 75 33.13 9.00 -9.83
CA GLU A 75 34.47 9.46 -9.46
C GLU A 75 35.16 8.50 -8.49
N ASN A 76 34.43 8.01 -7.50
CA ASN A 76 34.95 7.10 -6.49
C ASN A 76 33.99 5.94 -6.24
N PRO A 77 34.16 4.81 -6.95
CA PRO A 77 33.30 3.64 -6.84
C PRO A 77 33.21 3.03 -5.43
N ARG A 78 34.11 3.40 -4.51
CA ARG A 78 34.04 2.96 -3.10
C ARG A 78 32.94 3.66 -2.30
N LEU A 79 32.40 4.77 -2.79
CA LEU A 79 31.29 5.48 -2.15
C LEU A 79 29.93 4.84 -2.43
N ARG A 80 29.86 3.80 -3.29
CA ARG A 80 28.61 3.12 -3.60
C ARG A 80 27.99 2.55 -2.32
N PRO A 81 26.77 2.98 -1.93
CA PRO A 81 26.07 2.38 -0.80
C PRO A 81 25.88 0.88 -1.02
N GLY A 82 26.03 0.10 0.05
CA GLY A 82 25.82 -1.34 0.09
C GLY A 82 24.59 -1.71 0.91
#